data_AF-A0A5E5ATC5-F1
#
_entry.id   AF-A0A5E5ATC5-F1
#
_cell.length_a   1.000
_cell.length_b   1.000
_cell.length_c   1.000
_cell.angle_alpha   90.00
_cell.angle_beta   90.00
_cell.angle_gamma   90.00
#
_symmetry.space_group_name_H-M   'P 1'
#
loop_
_entity.id
_entity.type
_entity.pdbx_description
1 polymer ?
#
loop_
_entity_poly.entity_id
_entity_poly.type
_entity_poly.pdbx_seq_one_letter_code
_entity_poly.pdbx_strand_id
1 'polypeptide(L)' 'MMETFLTREEVQYLTGRQIKTKQAEMLRRMGIPFFLNAGGRPIVARVAIEGRGAGGEVISPKWVPRVLGERHGA' A
#
# COMPACT_ATOMS: atom_id res chain seq x y z
N MET A 1 -1.88 -7.34 -21.64
CA MET A 1 -0.86 -7.61 -20.62
C MET A 1 -0.57 -6.31 -19.90
N MET A 2 -0.97 -6.16 -18.64
CA MET A 2 -0.56 -5.01 -17.83
C MET A 2 0.70 -5.38 -17.05
N GLU A 3 1.87 -5.16 -17.64
CA GLU A 3 3.15 -5.56 -17.02
C GLU A 3 3.39 -4.85 -15.68
N THR A 4 2.84 -3.65 -15.48
CA THR A 4 3.06 -2.86 -14.27
C THR A 4 2.22 -3.32 -13.06
N PHE A 5 1.00 -3.82 -13.27
CA PHE A 5 0.04 -4.14 -12.22
C PHE A 5 -0.40 -5.60 -12.28
N LEU A 6 -0.67 -6.19 -11.11
CA LEU A 6 -1.30 -7.50 -11.06
C LEU A 6 -2.71 -7.44 -11.64
N THR A 7 -3.04 -8.43 -12.47
CA THR A 7 -4.39 -8.62 -12.97
C THR A 7 -5.32 -9.07 -11.84
N ARG A 8 -6.61 -9.06 -12.14
CA ARG A 8 -7.63 -9.54 -11.22
C ARG A 8 -7.45 -11.02 -10.88
N GLU A 9 -7.08 -11.87 -11.82
CA GLU A 9 -6.81 -13.29 -11.54
C GLU A 9 -5.59 -13.44 -10.64
N GLU A 10 -4.53 -12.68 -10.89
CA GLU A 10 -3.31 -12.74 -10.09
C GLU A 10 -3.53 -12.28 -8.66
N VAL A 11 -4.30 -11.20 -8.44
CA VAL A 11 -4.66 -10.76 -7.08
C VAL A 11 -5.54 -11.82 -6.37
N GLN A 12 -6.42 -12.49 -7.09
CA GLN A 12 -7.22 -13.59 -6.52
C GLN A 12 -6.36 -14.78 -6.14
N TYR A 13 -5.42 -15.16 -7.00
CA TYR A 13 -4.47 -16.24 -6.75
C TYR A 13 -3.56 -15.91 -5.55
N LEU A 14 -2.98 -14.70 -5.54
CA LEU A 14 -2.11 -14.22 -4.47
C LEU A 14 -2.81 -14.20 -3.11
N THR A 15 -4.06 -13.74 -3.05
CA THR A 15 -4.80 -13.60 -1.78
C THR A 15 -5.59 -14.85 -1.39
N GLY A 16 -5.87 -15.76 -2.32
CA GLY A 16 -6.82 -16.86 -2.15
C GLY A 16 -8.26 -16.41 -1.88
N ARG A 17 -8.60 -15.15 -2.20
CA ARG A 17 -9.91 -14.54 -1.92
C ARG A 17 -10.55 -14.02 -3.20
N GLN A 18 -11.85 -14.25 -3.36
CA GLN A 18 -12.64 -13.71 -4.48
C GLN A 18 -13.29 -12.35 -4.17
N ILE A 19 -13.59 -12.09 -2.89
CA ILE A 19 -14.28 -10.88 -2.46
C ILE A 19 -13.27 -9.74 -2.28
N LYS A 20 -13.50 -8.60 -2.96
CA LYS A 20 -12.59 -7.44 -2.99
C LYS A 20 -12.18 -6.90 -1.61
N THR A 21 -13.10 -6.87 -0.65
CA THR A 21 -12.81 -6.44 0.73
C THR A 21 -11.86 -7.41 1.42
N LYS A 22 -12.12 -8.72 1.31
CA LYS A 22 -11.25 -9.78 1.86
C LYS A 22 -9.87 -9.82 1.19
N GLN A 23 -9.80 -9.47 -0.10
CA GLN A 23 -8.53 -9.31 -0.81
C GLN A 23 -7.71 -8.18 -0.19
N ALA A 24 -8.30 -7.00 0.01
CA ALA A 24 -7.63 -5.86 0.63
C ALA A 24 -7.19 -6.16 2.08
N GLU A 25 -8.02 -6.84 2.87
CA GLU A 25 -7.65 -7.29 4.22
C GLU A 25 -6.46 -8.25 4.20
N MET A 26 -6.44 -9.21 3.26
CA MET A 26 -5.34 -10.15 3.12
C MET A 26 -4.04 -9.44 2.72
N LEU A 27 -4.11 -8.49 1.77
CA LEU A 27 -2.95 -7.69 1.36
C LEU A 27 -2.38 -6.87 2.52
N ARG A 28 -3.24 -6.30 3.39
CA ARG A 28 -2.81 -5.63 4.63
C ARG A 28 -2.09 -6.59 5.57
N ARG A 29 -2.62 -7.80 5.76
CA ARG A 29 -1.99 -8.84 6.61
C ARG A 29 -0.65 -9.31 6.05
N MET A 30 -0.50 -9.37 4.73
CA MET A 30 0.75 -9.70 4.05
C MET A 30 1.77 -8.56 4.06
N GLY A 31 1.38 -7.34 4.46
CA GLY A 31 2.25 -6.16 4.40
C GLY A 31 2.56 -5.69 2.97
N ILE A 32 1.76 -6.09 1.98
CA ILE A 32 1.96 -5.72 0.58
C ILE A 32 1.32 -4.35 0.34
N PRO A 33 2.03 -3.34 -0.17
CA PRO A 33 1.45 -2.05 -0.50
C PRO A 33 0.51 -2.16 -1.70
N PHE A 34 -0.66 -1.53 -1.58
CA PHE A 34 -1.68 -1.52 -2.64
C PHE A 34 -2.49 -0.23 -2.62
N PHE A 35 -3.11 0.08 -3.76
CA PHE A 35 -4.06 1.18 -3.90
C PHE A 35 -5.48 0.65 -4.03
N LEU A 36 -6.47 1.43 -3.63
CA LEU A 36 -7.87 1.13 -3.92
C LEU A 36 -8.33 1.96 -5.11
N ASN A 37 -8.99 1.32 -6.06
CA ASN A 37 -9.68 2.05 -7.12
C ASN A 37 -11.02 2.61 -6.63
N ALA A 38 -11.70 3.39 -7.48
CA ALA A 38 -13.02 3.95 -7.17
C ALA A 38 -14.08 2.89 -6.83
N GLY A 39 -13.93 1.65 -7.31
CA GLY A 39 -14.80 0.52 -7.00
C GLY A 39 -14.40 -0.28 -5.76
N GLY A 40 -13.38 0.16 -5.00
CA GLY A 40 -12.85 -0.53 -3.82
C GLY A 40 -12.13 -1.84 -4.12
N ARG A 41 -11.59 -2.00 -5.34
CA ARG A 41 -10.74 -3.15 -5.70
C ARG A 41 -9.27 -2.79 -5.46
N PRO A 42 -8.49 -3.71 -4.87
CA PRO A 42 -7.06 -3.49 -4.71
C PRO A 42 -6.33 -3.55 -6.05
N ILE A 43 -5.48 -2.56 -6.29
CA ILE A 43 -4.50 -2.49 -7.39
C ILE A 43 -3.12 -2.67 -6.76
N VAL A 44 -2.40 -3.69 -7.20
CA VAL A 44 -1.06 -4.04 -6.69
C VAL A 44 -0.08 -3.91 -7.85
N ALA A 45 1.02 -3.17 -7.64
CA ALA A 45 2.09 -3.10 -8.61
C ALA A 45 2.97 -4.37 -8.54
N ARG A 46 3.44 -4.90 -9.67
CA ARG A 46 4.30 -6.11 -9.66
C ARG A 46 5.58 -5.92 -8.85
N VAL A 47 6.18 -4.73 -8.93
CA VAL A 47 7.37 -4.37 -8.14
C VAL A 47 7.17 -4.51 -6.63
N ALA A 48 5.92 -4.43 -6.13
CA ALA A 48 5.62 -4.59 -4.72
C ALA A 48 5.81 -6.02 -4.22
N ILE A 49 5.71 -7.02 -5.10
CA ILE A 49 5.89 -8.45 -4.75
C ILE A 49 7.28 -8.99 -5.10
N GLU A 50 7.96 -8.42 -6.09
CA GLU A 50 9.28 -8.87 -6.59
C GLU A 50 10.46 -8.56 -5.64
N GLY A 51 10.20 -8.13 -4.40
CA GLY A 51 11.23 -7.97 -3.36
C GLY A 51 12.07 -6.69 -3.45
N ARG A 52 11.88 -5.83 -4.47
CA ARG A 52 12.51 -4.49 -4.53
C ARG A 52 11.76 -3.42 -3.72
N GLY A 53 10.55 -3.72 -3.23
CA GLY A 53 9.73 -2.81 -2.42
C GLY A 53 10.02 -2.83 -0.92
N ALA A 54 11.01 -3.62 -0.46
CA ALA A 54 11.43 -3.69 0.93
C ALA A 54 12.25 -2.44 1.32
N GLY A 55 11.57 -1.31 1.49
CA GLY A 55 12.25 -0.08 1.90
C GLY A 55 11.45 1.21 1.73
N GLY A 56 10.22 1.14 1.22
CA GLY A 56 9.28 2.26 1.35
C GLY A 56 8.80 2.33 2.80
N GLU A 57 9.67 2.74 3.72
CA GLU A 57 9.27 3.27 5.01
C GLU A 57 8.07 4.18 4.73
N VAL A 58 6.90 3.86 5.28
CA VAL A 58 5.77 4.79 5.18
C VAL A 58 6.22 5.98 6.01
N ILE A 59 6.86 6.96 5.34
CA ILE A 59 7.20 8.26 5.90
C ILE A 59 5.85 8.96 6.07
N SER A 60 5.06 8.48 7.02
CA SER A 60 4.00 9.28 7.59
C SER A 60 4.73 10.46 8.21
N PRO A 61 4.53 11.69 7.71
CA PRO A 61 5.19 12.83 8.33
C PRO A 61 4.77 12.83 9.79
N LYS A 62 5.74 12.65 10.69
CA LYS A 62 5.51 12.72 12.12
C LYS A 62 4.99 14.13 12.36
N TRP A 63 3.70 14.24 12.68
CA TRP A 63 3.07 15.53 12.90
C TRP A 63 3.83 16.25 14.01
N VAL A 64 4.41 17.40 13.68
CA VAL A 64 5.11 18.27 14.64
C VAL A 64 4.26 19.52 14.86
N PRO A 65 3.82 19.81 16.10
CA PRO A 65 3.06 21.02 16.37
C PRO A 65 3.94 22.26 16.18
N ARG A 66 3.37 23.32 15.59
CA ARG A 66 4.07 24.58 15.26
C ARG A 66 4.83 25.18 16.45
N VAL A 67 4.29 25.05 17.67
CA VAL A 67 4.90 25.55 18.92
C VAL A 67 6.26 24.93 19.27
N LEU A 68 6.58 23.72 18.77
CA LEU A 68 7.88 23.09 18.98
C LEU A 68 8.92 23.43 17.89
N GLY A 69 8.48 24.04 16.78
CA GLY A 69 9.35 24.38 15.64
C GLY A 69 9.95 25.78 15.70
N GLU A 70 9.37 26.69 16.47
CA GLU A 70 9.80 28.08 16.58
C GLU A 70 10.62 28.24 17.86
N ARG A 71 11.96 28.32 17.72
CA ARG A 71 12.83 28.80 18.80
C ARG A 71 12.53 30.28 19.04
N HIS A 72 11.56 30.56 19.90
CA HIS A 72 11.30 31.91 20.38
C HIS A 72 12.31 32.30 21.46
N GLY A 73 13.03 33.40 21.22
CA GLY A 73 13.58 34.27 22.27
C GLY A 73 15.06 34.06 22.58
N ALA A 74 15.91 34.78 21.82
CA ALA A 74 17.15 35.34 22.34
C ALA A 74 16.86 36.72 22.95
#